data_AF-A0A7V1V0M8-F1
#
_entry.id   AF-A0A7V1V0M8-F1
#
_cell.length_a   1.000
_cell.length_b   1.000
_cell.length_c   1.000
_cell.angle_alpha   90.00
_cell.angle_beta   90.00
_cell.angle_gamma   90.00
#
_symmetry.space_group_name_H-M   'P 1'
#
loop_
_entity.id
_entity.type
_entity.pdbx_description
1 polymer ?
#
loop_
_entity_poly.entity_id
_entity_poly.type
_entity_poly.pdbx_seq_one_letter_code
_entity_poly.pdbx_strand_id
1 'polypeptide(L)'
;MSALTGTPAADLGSVFDAHVKPEFVDHDVDATMRTMVAEPYLLNVPTLAGGVGAAEVRRFYERYFVGKMPADTKVERVSRILGRDQVVVELILSFTHDVPLEFMLPGIPPTGRHVELPHVVVMKFEHGTIAHEPI
;
A
#
# COMPACT_ATOMS: atom_id res chain seq x y z
N MET A 1 1.62 26.49 31.23
CA MET A 1 1.37 25.81 29.94
C MET A 1 2.71 25.71 29.24
N SER A 2 3.39 24.56 29.37
CA SER A 2 4.69 24.33 28.74
C SER A 2 4.46 23.88 27.30
N ALA A 3 5.00 24.62 26.34
CA ALA A 3 4.97 24.22 24.93
C ALA A 3 5.85 22.97 24.76
N LEU A 4 5.23 21.88 24.32
CA LEU A 4 5.95 20.70 23.85
C LEU A 4 6.66 21.08 22.56
N THR A 5 7.95 21.40 22.65
CA THR A 5 8.87 21.41 21.51
C THR A 5 9.13 19.97 21.09
N GLY A 6 8.15 19.36 20.44
CA GLY A 6 8.35 18.16 19.63
C GLY A 6 8.82 18.58 18.25
N THR A 7 9.74 17.82 17.65
CA THR A 7 10.03 17.83 16.22
C THR A 7 8.71 17.95 15.44
N PRO A 8 8.59 18.80 14.40
CA PRO A 8 7.37 18.84 13.61
C PRO A 8 7.05 17.40 13.19
N ALA A 9 5.84 16.94 13.53
CA ALA A 9 5.38 15.61 13.12
C ALA A 9 5.62 15.50 11.61
N ALA A 10 6.28 14.43 11.18
CA ALA A 10 6.47 14.17 9.76
C ALA A 10 5.11 14.31 9.06
N ASP A 11 5.07 14.98 7.91
CA ASP A 11 3.85 15.02 7.10
C ASP A 11 3.58 13.59 6.60
N LEU A 12 2.80 12.83 7.39
CA LEU A 12 2.49 11.43 7.12
C LEU A 12 1.77 11.26 5.78
N GLY A 13 1.07 12.31 5.31
CA GLY A 13 0.48 12.32 3.97
C GLY A 13 1.56 12.26 2.89
N SER A 14 2.59 13.11 2.99
CA SER A 14 3.72 13.09 2.07
C SER A 14 4.52 11.78 2.16
N VAL A 15 4.70 11.22 3.36
CA VAL A 15 5.39 9.92 3.53
C VAL A 15 4.59 8.79 2.87
N PHE A 16 3.27 8.76 3.07
CA PHE A 16 2.37 7.83 2.39
C PHE A 16 2.49 7.95 0.86
N ASP A 17 2.41 9.18 0.33
CA ASP A 17 2.46 9.40 -1.12
C ASP A 17 3.82 8.99 -1.71
N ALA A 18 4.91 9.20 -0.97
CA ALA A 18 6.24 8.75 -1.34
C ALA A 18 6.40 7.22 -1.32
N HIS A 19 5.64 6.51 -0.48
CA HIS A 19 5.61 5.04 -0.44
C HIS A 19 4.81 4.45 -1.61
N VAL A 20 3.62 5.00 -1.89
CA VAL A 20 2.70 4.46 -2.91
C VAL A 20 3.18 4.73 -4.33
N LYS A 21 3.90 5.85 -4.56
CA LYS A 21 4.43 6.20 -5.88
C LYS A 21 5.28 5.09 -6.52
N PRO A 22 6.30 4.51 -5.87
CA PRO A 22 7.07 3.42 -6.45
C PRO A 22 6.28 2.12 -6.65
N GLU A 23 5.18 1.91 -5.92
CA GLU A 23 4.35 0.70 -6.10
C GLU A 23 3.49 0.73 -7.35
N PHE A 24 2.90 1.89 -7.67
CA PHE A 24 1.89 2.04 -8.72
C PHE A 24 2.35 2.85 -9.94
N VAL A 25 3.39 3.67 -9.80
CA VAL A 25 3.87 4.56 -10.88
C VAL A 25 5.23 4.13 -11.38
N ASP A 26 6.20 3.99 -10.47
CA ASP A 26 7.58 3.68 -10.89
C ASP A 26 7.83 2.17 -11.02
N HIS A 27 6.99 1.36 -10.38
CA HIS A 27 7.14 -0.09 -10.26
C HIS A 27 8.53 -0.51 -9.73
N ASP A 28 9.03 0.19 -8.71
CA ASP A 28 10.35 0.00 -8.11
C ASP A 28 10.25 -0.56 -6.69
N VAL A 29 10.42 -1.89 -6.58
CA VAL A 29 10.41 -2.59 -5.29
C VAL A 29 11.49 -2.08 -4.34
N ASP A 30 12.68 -1.76 -4.85
CA ASP A 30 13.79 -1.31 -4.01
C ASP A 30 13.45 0.06 -3.40
N ALA A 31 12.82 0.94 -4.17
CA ALA A 31 12.32 2.22 -3.69
C ALA A 31 11.20 2.06 -2.65
N THR A 32 10.22 1.20 -2.89
CA THR A 32 9.17 0.90 -1.91
C THR A 32 9.77 0.41 -0.59
N MET A 33 10.64 -0.61 -0.65
CA MET A 33 11.26 -1.18 0.55
C MET A 33 12.09 -0.17 1.36
N ARG A 34 12.72 0.83 0.71
CA ARG A 34 13.49 1.89 1.40
C ARG A 34 12.64 2.80 2.29
N THR A 35 11.33 2.84 2.08
CA THR A 35 10.40 3.67 2.87
C THR A 35 9.83 2.95 4.09
N MET A 36 10.14 1.66 4.25
CA MET A 36 9.64 0.82 5.33
C MET A 36 10.68 0.65 6.45
N VAL A 37 10.21 0.34 7.66
CA VAL A 37 11.07 -0.01 8.79
C VAL A 37 11.81 -1.32 8.51
N ALA A 38 12.79 -1.68 9.36
CA ALA A 38 13.57 -2.90 9.18
C ALA A 38 12.73 -4.19 9.27
N GLU A 39 11.67 -4.19 10.08
CA GLU A 39 10.75 -5.32 10.26
C GLU A 39 9.31 -4.89 9.96
N PRO A 40 8.97 -4.64 8.67
CA PRO A 40 7.64 -4.20 8.29
C PRO A 40 6.64 -5.36 8.24
N TYR A 41 5.36 -5.03 8.21
CA TYR A 41 4.28 -6.00 8.04
C TYR A 41 3.27 -5.49 7.01
N LEU A 42 2.93 -6.35 6.06
CA LEU A 42 1.90 -6.10 5.04
C LEU A 42 0.85 -7.21 5.10
N LEU A 43 -0.42 -6.84 5.06
CA LEU A 43 -1.53 -7.80 5.01
C LEU A 43 -2.67 -7.27 4.14
N ASN A 44 -2.95 -7.95 3.04
CA ASN A 44 -4.22 -7.87 2.35
C ASN A 44 -5.25 -8.78 3.07
N VAL A 45 -6.11 -8.19 3.88
CA VAL A 45 -7.05 -8.86 4.79
C VAL A 45 -7.99 -9.84 4.07
N PRO A 46 -8.58 -9.53 2.89
CA PRO A 46 -9.51 -10.44 2.23
C PRO A 46 -8.91 -11.78 1.81
N THR A 47 -7.61 -11.82 1.51
CA THR A 47 -6.91 -13.01 1.02
C THR A 47 -5.86 -13.55 1.98
N LEU A 48 -5.58 -12.80 3.06
CA LEU A 48 -4.46 -13.02 3.97
C LEU A 48 -3.08 -13.02 3.27
N ALA A 49 -2.99 -12.44 2.07
CA ALA A 49 -1.74 -12.32 1.33
C ALA A 49 -0.88 -11.19 1.92
N GLY A 50 0.44 -11.35 1.90
CA GLY A 50 1.36 -10.33 2.41
C GLY A 50 2.66 -10.92 2.93
N GLY A 51 3.22 -10.31 3.97
CA GLY A 51 4.48 -10.72 4.57
C GLY A 51 4.77 -10.05 5.91
N VAL A 52 5.59 -10.71 6.73
CA VAL A 52 6.12 -10.19 8.00
C VAL A 52 7.65 -10.16 7.89
N GLY A 53 8.26 -9.01 8.17
CA GLY A 53 9.69 -8.77 8.04
C GLY A 53 10.11 -8.44 6.61
N ALA A 54 11.29 -7.82 6.47
CA ALA A 54 11.70 -7.21 5.20
C ALA A 54 11.81 -8.21 4.04
N ALA A 55 12.25 -9.43 4.32
CA ALA A 55 12.41 -10.47 3.30
C ALA A 55 11.06 -10.94 2.74
N GLU A 56 10.07 -11.15 3.61
CA GLU A 56 8.75 -11.65 3.20
C GLU A 56 7.95 -10.56 2.49
N VAL A 57 8.02 -9.31 2.98
CA VAL A 57 7.38 -8.15 2.34
C VAL A 57 7.98 -7.87 0.97
N ARG A 58 9.32 -7.86 0.84
CA ARG A 58 9.97 -7.77 -0.48
C ARG A 58 9.48 -8.86 -1.42
N ARG A 59 9.49 -10.13 -0.97
CA ARG A 59 9.04 -11.25 -1.79
C ARG A 59 7.61 -11.05 -2.26
N PHE A 60 6.74 -10.55 -1.38
CA PHE A 60 5.36 -10.24 -1.73
C PHE A 60 5.29 -9.18 -2.84
N TYR A 61 5.98 -8.05 -2.67
CA TYR A 61 5.99 -6.98 -3.65
C TYR A 61 6.53 -7.43 -5.02
N GLU A 62 7.66 -8.14 -5.07
CA GLU A 62 8.28 -8.60 -6.31
C GLU A 62 7.38 -9.59 -7.08
N ARG A 63 6.73 -10.50 -6.35
CA ARG A 63 6.03 -11.62 -6.97
C ARG A 63 4.59 -11.31 -7.31
N TYR A 64 3.90 -10.54 -6.47
CA TYR A 64 2.44 -10.49 -6.51
C TYR A 64 1.84 -9.10 -6.70
N PHE A 65 2.57 -8.01 -6.43
CA PHE A 65 1.97 -6.68 -6.35
C PHE A 65 2.61 -5.64 -7.28
N VAL A 66 3.86 -5.26 -7.02
CA VAL A 66 4.49 -4.13 -7.72
C VAL A 66 4.70 -4.48 -9.20
N GLY A 67 4.09 -3.67 -10.07
CA GLY A 67 4.09 -3.90 -11.53
C GLY A 67 3.31 -5.14 -11.97
N LYS A 68 2.43 -5.71 -11.13
CA LYS A 68 1.56 -6.86 -11.48
C LYS A 68 0.10 -6.49 -11.73
N MET A 69 -0.26 -5.22 -11.51
CA MET A 69 -1.59 -4.69 -11.76
C MET A 69 -1.88 -4.56 -13.27
N PRO A 70 -3.15 -4.62 -13.70
CA PRO A 70 -3.55 -4.30 -15.06
C PRO A 70 -3.06 -2.91 -15.48
N ALA A 71 -2.70 -2.74 -16.75
CA ALA A 71 -2.16 -1.49 -17.25
C ALA A 71 -3.17 -0.32 -17.20
N ASP A 72 -4.48 -0.61 -17.17
CA ASP A 72 -5.54 0.39 -17.06
C ASP A 72 -5.96 0.70 -15.62
N THR A 73 -5.19 0.22 -14.62
CA THR A 73 -5.47 0.43 -13.20
C THR A 73 -5.54 1.92 -12.87
N LYS A 74 -6.61 2.31 -12.18
CA LYS A 74 -6.83 3.65 -11.63
C LYS A 74 -7.14 3.57 -10.15
N VAL A 75 -6.60 4.53 -9.42
CA VAL A 75 -6.82 4.72 -7.99
C VAL A 75 -7.43 6.10 -7.77
N GLU A 76 -8.70 6.13 -7.40
CA GLU A 76 -9.40 7.37 -7.06
C GLU A 76 -9.57 7.47 -5.55
N ARG A 77 -8.89 8.42 -4.92
CA ARG A 77 -8.98 8.64 -3.48
C ARG A 77 -10.30 9.32 -3.13
N VAL A 78 -11.11 8.67 -2.31
CA VAL A 78 -12.38 9.20 -1.79
C VAL A 78 -12.13 10.07 -0.56
N SER A 79 -11.37 9.56 0.40
CA SER A 79 -11.08 10.27 1.64
C SER A 79 -9.67 9.94 2.16
N ARG A 80 -9.16 10.78 3.08
CA ARG A 80 -7.90 10.55 3.80
C ARG A 80 -8.03 11.09 5.21
N ILE A 81 -7.71 10.27 6.20
CA ILE A 81 -7.67 10.63 7.61
C ILE A 81 -6.23 10.53 8.08
N LEU A 82 -5.69 11.66 8.58
CA LEU A 82 -4.36 11.72 9.17
C LEU A 82 -4.49 11.62 10.69
N GLY A 83 -3.99 10.52 11.24
CA GLY A 83 -3.82 10.32 12.67
C GLY A 83 -2.45 10.80 13.15
N ARG A 84 -2.11 10.44 14.39
CA ARG A 84 -0.81 10.76 15.00
C ARG A 84 0.33 9.95 14.38
N ASP A 85 0.06 8.68 14.13
CA ASP A 85 0.99 7.64 13.70
C ASP A 85 0.37 6.74 12.61
N GLN A 86 -0.75 7.15 12.04
CA GLN A 86 -1.49 6.37 11.05
C GLN A 86 -2.11 7.26 9.98
N VAL A 87 -2.18 6.75 8.76
CA VAL A 87 -2.97 7.31 7.66
C VAL A 87 -3.98 6.27 7.25
N VAL A 88 -5.25 6.66 7.16
CA VAL A 88 -6.32 5.83 6.59
C VAL A 88 -6.77 6.46 5.29
N VAL A 89 -6.79 5.69 4.21
CA VAL A 89 -7.22 6.13 2.88
C VAL A 89 -8.37 5.27 2.42
N GLU A 90 -9.49 5.89 2.10
CA GLU A 90 -10.57 5.26 1.35
C GLU A 90 -10.39 5.60 -0.13
N LEU A 91 -10.47 4.60 -1.00
CA LEU A 91 -10.28 4.76 -2.43
C LEU A 91 -11.19 3.83 -3.24
N ILE A 92 -11.42 4.18 -4.50
CA ILE A 92 -11.98 3.29 -5.52
C ILE A 92 -10.82 2.83 -6.43
N LEU A 93 -10.60 1.52 -6.47
CA LEU A 93 -9.69 0.87 -7.39
C LEU A 93 -10.48 0.39 -8.60
N SER A 94 -10.09 0.77 -9.81
CA SER A 94 -10.73 0.28 -11.04
C SER A 94 -9.73 -0.18 -12.08
N PHE A 95 -10.06 -1.27 -12.78
CA PHE A 95 -9.22 -1.90 -13.79
C PHE A 95 -10.03 -2.90 -14.62
N THR A 96 -9.49 -3.33 -15.75
CA THR A 96 -9.95 -4.49 -16.50
C THR A 96 -9.20 -5.73 -16.01
N HIS A 97 -9.89 -6.79 -15.60
CA HIS A 97 -9.25 -8.03 -15.15
C HIS A 97 -8.71 -8.86 -16.33
N ASP A 98 -7.59 -8.42 -16.91
CA ASP A 98 -6.91 -9.00 -18.07
C ASP A 98 -5.60 -9.75 -17.73
N VAL A 99 -5.12 -9.63 -16.50
CA VAL A 99 -3.98 -10.37 -15.94
C VAL A 99 -4.35 -11.08 -14.63
N PRO A 100 -3.68 -12.19 -14.26
CA PRO A 100 -3.89 -12.82 -12.96
C PRO A 100 -3.52 -11.88 -11.80
N LEU A 101 -4.38 -11.79 -10.78
CA LEU A 101 -4.18 -10.94 -9.61
C LEU A 101 -4.12 -11.77 -8.33
N GLU A 102 -3.06 -12.57 -8.17
CA GLU A 102 -2.94 -13.53 -7.06
C GLU A 102 -3.08 -12.93 -5.66
N PHE A 103 -2.66 -11.66 -5.47
CA PHE A 103 -2.79 -11.01 -4.17
C PHE A 103 -4.25 -10.70 -3.80
N MET A 104 -5.15 -10.52 -4.77
CA MET A 104 -6.54 -10.05 -4.57
C MET A 104 -7.60 -11.07 -5.00
N LEU A 105 -7.35 -11.83 -6.06
CA LEU A 105 -8.26 -12.82 -6.67
C LEU A 105 -7.51 -14.15 -6.92
N PRO A 106 -6.99 -14.81 -5.87
CA PRO A 106 -6.15 -16.00 -6.02
C PRO A 106 -6.87 -17.13 -6.76
N GLY A 107 -6.21 -17.68 -7.78
CA GLY A 107 -6.74 -18.78 -8.60
C GLY A 107 -7.88 -18.41 -9.56
N ILE A 108 -8.27 -17.14 -9.66
CA ILE A 108 -9.27 -16.69 -10.64
C ILE A 108 -8.53 -16.24 -11.92
N PRO A 109 -8.74 -16.89 -13.07
CA PRO A 109 -8.11 -16.47 -14.32
C PRO A 109 -8.67 -15.13 -14.80
N PRO A 110 -7.93 -14.38 -15.65
CA PRO A 110 -8.41 -13.15 -16.26
C PRO A 110 -9.82 -13.30 -16.83
N THR A 111 -10.75 -12.48 -16.36
CA THR A 111 -12.16 -12.56 -16.75
C THR A 111 -12.51 -11.62 -17.89
N GLY A 112 -11.64 -10.67 -18.21
CA GLY A 112 -11.87 -9.60 -19.19
C GLY A 112 -12.96 -8.60 -18.80
N ARG A 113 -13.45 -8.66 -17.55
CA ARG A 113 -14.49 -7.74 -17.05
C ARG A 113 -13.85 -6.53 -16.40
N HIS A 114 -14.53 -5.40 -16.52
CA HIS A 114 -14.22 -4.23 -15.72
C HIS A 114 -14.59 -4.48 -14.25
N VAL A 115 -13.69 -4.07 -13.35
CA VAL A 115 -13.84 -4.15 -11.90
C VAL A 115 -13.77 -2.74 -11.34
N GLU A 116 -14.69 -2.42 -10.44
CA GLU A 116 -14.62 -1.26 -9.55
C GLU A 116 -14.77 -1.78 -8.11
N LEU A 117 -13.79 -1.49 -7.27
CA LEU A 117 -13.69 -2.02 -5.92
C LEU A 117 -13.38 -0.89 -4.93
N PRO A 118 -14.29 -0.59 -4.00
CA PRO A 118 -13.96 0.22 -2.83
C PRO A 118 -12.90 -0.50 -1.99
N HIS A 119 -11.86 0.23 -1.61
CA HIS A 119 -10.71 -0.28 -0.87
C HIS A 119 -10.33 0.67 0.26
N VAL A 120 -9.79 0.13 1.35
CA VAL A 120 -9.31 0.90 2.49
C VAL A 120 -7.86 0.53 2.77
N VAL A 121 -6.96 1.49 2.68
CA VAL A 121 -5.56 1.31 3.08
C VAL A 121 -5.40 1.91 4.46
N VAL A 122 -4.88 1.11 5.41
CA VAL A 122 -4.51 1.57 6.74
C VAL A 122 -3.00 1.48 6.85
N MET A 123 -2.31 2.62 6.91
CA MET A 123 -0.84 2.64 6.98
C MET A 123 -0.39 3.20 8.33
N LYS A 124 0.37 2.42 9.08
CA LYS A 124 0.94 2.82 10.37
C LYS A 124 2.41 3.17 10.22
N PHE A 125 2.85 4.19 10.95
CA PHE A 125 4.18 4.77 10.87
C PHE A 125 4.90 4.69 12.22
N GLU A 126 6.20 4.42 12.18
CA GLU A 126 7.11 4.54 13.31
C GLU A 126 8.23 5.50 12.93
N HIS A 127 8.39 6.57 13.72
CA HIS A 127 9.41 7.61 13.47
C HIS A 127 9.41 8.16 12.03
N GLY A 128 8.23 8.24 11.40
CA GLY A 128 8.07 8.74 10.02
C GLY A 128 8.37 7.71 8.92
N THR A 129 8.47 6.42 9.25
CA THR A 129 8.73 5.31 8.32
C THR A 129 7.59 4.28 8.42
N ILE A 130 7.24 3.60 7.33
CA ILE A 130 6.09 2.67 7.29
C ILE A 130 6.40 1.40 8.09
N ALA A 131 5.57 1.11 9.09
CA ALA A 131 5.68 -0.08 9.94
C ALA A 131 4.66 -1.17 9.58
N HIS A 132 3.41 -0.77 9.31
CA HIS A 132 2.34 -1.69 8.96
C HIS A 132 1.49 -1.16 7.83
N GLU A 133 1.10 -2.06 6.92
CA GLU A 133 0.16 -1.78 5.85
C GLU A 133 -0.92 -2.88 5.74
N PRO A 134 -1.97 -2.81 6.58
CA PRO A 134 -3.20 -3.55 6.33
C PRO A 134 -4.04 -2.90 5.21
N ILE A 135 -4.55 -3.76 4.33
CA ILE A 135 -5.40 -3.43 3.17
C ILE A 135 -6.60 -4.36 3.10
#